data_AF-C9JJW1-F1
#
_entry.id   AF-C9JJW1-F1
#
_cell.length_a   1.000
_cell.length_b   1.000
_cell.length_c   1.000
_cell.angle_alpha   90.00
_cell.angle_beta   90.00
_cell.angle_gamma   90.00
#
_symmetry.space_group_name_H-M   'P 1'
#
loop_
_entity.id
_entity.type
_entity.pdbx_description
1 polymer ?
#
loop_
_entity_poly.entity_id
_entity_poly.type
_entity_poly.pdbx_seq_one_letter_code
_entity_poly.pdbx_strand_id
1 'polypeptide(L)'
;MKEKGLVSIQRLAACHSEVLTGKLHDVCLVVTGEVTNLRSKVSHLAISTLGDLFQALKKNMDQEAEEIARCLLQKMADTNEFIQRAAGQSLRAMVENVTLARSLVVLTSAGV
;
A
#
# COMPACT_ATOMS: atom_id res chain seq x y z
N MET A 1 -0.83 -19.23 4.73
CA MET A 1 0.50 -18.69 5.09
C MET A 1 0.59 -17.19 4.81
N LYS A 2 0.36 -16.75 3.56
CA LYS A 2 0.42 -15.32 3.17
C LYS A 2 -0.44 -14.36 4.02
N GLU A 3 -1.69 -14.71 4.31
CA GLU A 3 -2.58 -13.88 5.16
C GLU A 3 -1.98 -13.59 6.54
N LYS A 4 -1.39 -14.60 7.19
CA LYS A 4 -0.78 -14.42 8.52
C LYS A 4 0.41 -13.46 8.46
N GLY A 5 1.23 -13.56 7.41
CA GLY A 5 2.36 -12.66 7.19
C GLY A 5 1.92 -11.21 7.01
N LEU A 6 0.88 -10.97 6.20
CA LEU A 6 0.32 -9.63 6.00
C LEU A 6 -0.26 -9.06 7.30
N VAL A 7 -1.03 -9.85 8.06
CA VAL A 7 -1.52 -9.42 9.39
C VAL A 7 -0.36 -9.10 10.34
N SER A 8 0.72 -9.89 10.32
CA SER A 8 1.91 -9.59 11.12
C SER A 8 2.55 -8.24 10.73
N ILE A 9 2.63 -7.93 9.43
CA ILE A 9 3.13 -6.62 8.96
C ILE A 9 2.21 -5.49 9.43
N GLN A 10 0.89 -5.63 9.33
CA GLN A 10 -0.06 -4.63 9.82
C GLN A 10 0.12 -4.37 11.32
N ARG A 11 0.31 -5.43 12.12
CA ARG A 11 0.57 -5.30 13.56
C ARG A 11 1.88 -4.60 13.85
N LEU A 12 2.94 -4.89 13.08
CA LEU A 12 4.21 -4.17 13.21
C LEU A 12 4.05 -2.70 12.82
N ALA A 13 3.33 -2.38 11.74
CA ALA A 13 3.06 -1.00 11.36
C ALA A 13 2.32 -0.23 12.46
N ALA A 14 1.34 -0.87 13.12
CA ALA A 14 0.56 -0.25 14.18
C ALA A 14 1.30 -0.09 15.52
N CYS A 15 2.17 -1.04 15.88
CA CYS A 15 2.77 -1.08 17.21
C CYS A 15 4.27 -0.79 17.25
N HIS A 16 5.00 -1.08 16.17
CA HIS A 16 6.47 -1.13 16.11
C HIS A 16 6.99 -0.75 14.71
N SER A 17 6.57 0.41 14.19
CA SER A 17 6.87 0.82 12.81
C SER A 17 8.37 1.02 12.54
N GLU A 18 9.16 1.27 13.59
CA GLU A 18 10.62 1.33 13.54
C GLU A 18 11.26 0.03 13.01
N VAL A 19 10.66 -1.13 13.29
CA VAL A 19 11.14 -2.44 12.83
C VAL A 19 11.05 -2.56 11.31
N LEU A 20 10.03 -1.92 10.71
CA LEU A 20 9.80 -1.97 9.27
C LEU A 20 10.71 -1.01 8.51
N THR A 21 11.09 0.11 9.12
CA THR A 21 11.90 1.16 8.46
C THR A 21 13.23 0.62 7.91
N GLY A 22 13.90 -0.28 8.65
CA GLY A 22 15.19 -0.86 8.21
C GLY A 22 15.10 -1.85 7.03
N LYS A 23 13.89 -2.32 6.68
CA LYS A 23 13.64 -3.26 5.57
C LYS A 23 12.44 -2.83 4.72
N LEU A 24 12.18 -1.52 4.69
CA LEU A 24 10.92 -1.00 4.17
C LEU A 24 10.72 -1.36 2.71
N HIS A 25 11.77 -1.18 1.90
CA HIS A 25 11.74 -1.52 0.48
C HIS A 25 11.36 -2.98 0.24
N ASP A 26 12.03 -3.92 0.91
CA ASP A 26 11.74 -5.36 0.78
C ASP A 26 10.30 -5.69 1.20
N VAL A 27 9.83 -5.08 2.28
CA VAL A 27 8.44 -5.25 2.75
C VAL A 27 7.46 -4.72 1.72
N CYS A 28 7.66 -3.51 1.21
CA CYS A 28 6.81 -2.90 0.19
C CYS A 28 6.81 -3.71 -1.11
N LEU A 29 7.96 -4.21 -1.56
CA LEU A 29 8.08 -5.04 -2.75
C LEU A 29 7.25 -6.32 -2.60
N VAL A 30 7.41 -7.04 -1.49
CA VAL A 30 6.68 -8.29 -1.25
C VAL A 30 5.19 -8.05 -1.12
N VAL A 31 4.76 -7.03 -0.37
CA VAL A 31 3.33 -6.73 -0.18
C VAL A 31 2.70 -6.27 -1.50
N THR A 32 3.40 -5.43 -2.29
CA THR A 32 2.93 -4.99 -3.61
C THR A 32 2.75 -6.17 -4.56
N GLY A 33 3.66 -7.16 -4.51
CA GLY A 33 3.53 -8.40 -5.28
C GLY A 33 2.27 -9.23 -4.93
N GLU A 34 1.73 -9.08 -3.71
CA GLU A 34 0.50 -9.77 -3.31
C GLU A 34 -0.79 -9.03 -3.69
N VAL A 35 -0.71 -7.79 -4.17
CA VAL A 35 -1.89 -7.01 -4.60
C VAL A 35 -2.58 -7.66 -5.81
N THR A 36 -1.83 -8.33 -6.68
CA THR A 36 -2.37 -9.04 -7.87
C THR A 36 -2.71 -10.50 -7.58
N ASN A 37 -2.72 -10.92 -6.31
CA ASN A 37 -3.01 -12.30 -5.93
C ASN A 37 -4.43 -12.73 -6.37
N LEU A 38 -4.53 -13.90 -7.02
CA LEU A 38 -5.80 -14.45 -7.51
C LEU A 38 -6.83 -14.72 -6.40
N ARG A 39 -6.37 -14.89 -5.16
CA ARG A 39 -7.26 -15.02 -4.01
C ARG A 39 -7.61 -13.63 -3.51
N SER A 40 -8.85 -13.20 -3.74
CA SER A 40 -9.34 -11.85 -3.44
C SER A 40 -9.09 -11.44 -1.98
N LYS A 41 -9.18 -12.39 -1.02
CA LYS A 41 -8.88 -12.10 0.40
C LYS A 41 -7.41 -11.71 0.63
N VAL A 42 -6.47 -12.36 -0.07
CA VAL A 42 -5.04 -12.04 0.06
C VAL A 42 -4.72 -10.73 -0.62
N SER A 43 -5.27 -10.50 -1.82
CA SER A 43 -5.15 -9.23 -2.53
C SER A 43 -5.70 -8.06 -1.70
N HIS A 44 -6.92 -8.19 -1.18
CA HIS A 44 -7.54 -7.20 -0.31
C HIS A 44 -6.67 -6.90 0.92
N LEU A 45 -6.15 -7.93 1.59
CA LEU A 45 -5.33 -7.76 2.77
C LEU A 45 -3.98 -7.08 2.43
N ALA A 46 -3.38 -7.41 1.29
CA ALA A 46 -2.17 -6.76 0.82
C ALA A 46 -2.41 -5.27 0.55
N ILE A 47 -3.51 -4.94 -0.13
CA ILE A 47 -3.93 -3.55 -0.37
C ILE A 47 -4.10 -2.80 0.95
N SER A 48 -4.88 -3.35 1.89
CA SER A 48 -5.07 -2.75 3.22
C SER A 48 -3.75 -2.56 3.96
N THR A 49 -2.83 -3.53 3.85
CA THR A 49 -1.50 -3.45 4.48
C THR A 49 -0.71 -2.27 3.92
N LEU A 50 -0.77 -2.01 2.61
CA LEU A 50 -0.12 -0.84 2.01
C LEU A 50 -0.71 0.47 2.55
N GLY A 51 -2.03 0.54 2.72
CA GLY A 51 -2.71 1.66 3.39
C GLY A 51 -2.20 1.89 4.82
N ASP A 52 -2.08 0.83 5.62
CA ASP A 52 -1.58 0.91 6.99
C ASP A 52 -0.12 1.37 7.03
N LEU A 53 0.71 0.91 6.09
CA LEU A 53 2.11 1.34 5.96
C LEU A 53 2.21 2.83 5.64
N PHE A 54 1.37 3.37 4.74
CA PHE A 54 1.33 4.81 4.48
C PHE A 54 0.98 5.62 5.74
N GLN A 55 -0.01 5.18 6.51
CA GLN A 55 -0.42 5.87 7.74
C GLN A 55 0.67 5.82 8.82
N ALA A 56 1.32 4.67 8.98
CA ALA A 56 2.31 4.45 10.02
C ALA A 56 3.67 5.10 9.73
N LEU A 57 4.15 4.99 8.49
CA LEU A 57 5.52 5.35 8.10
C LEU A 57 5.60 6.70 7.37
N LYS A 58 4.49 7.22 6.84
CA LYS A 58 4.35 8.57 6.30
C LYS A 58 5.43 8.89 5.25
N LYS A 59 6.19 9.98 5.43
CA LYS A 59 7.28 10.40 4.53
C LYS A 59 8.35 9.32 4.26
N ASN A 60 8.49 8.31 5.12
CA ASN A 60 9.43 7.22 4.85
C ASN A 60 8.96 6.35 3.67
N MET A 61 7.68 6.42 3.30
CA MET A 61 7.09 5.73 2.15
C MET A 61 7.27 6.47 0.83
N ASP A 62 7.85 7.69 0.82
CA ASP A 62 7.93 8.53 -0.38
C ASP A 62 8.63 7.82 -1.56
N GLN A 63 9.65 7.01 -1.27
CA GLN A 63 10.39 6.26 -2.30
C GLN A 63 9.55 5.15 -2.93
N GLU A 64 8.69 4.51 -2.13
CA GLU A 64 7.86 3.37 -2.55
C GLU A 64 6.50 3.80 -3.14
N ALA A 65 6.10 5.04 -2.86
CA ALA A 65 4.76 5.55 -3.14
C ALA A 65 4.36 5.43 -4.62
N GLU A 66 5.28 5.63 -5.56
CA GLU A 66 4.99 5.62 -6.99
C GLU A 66 4.62 4.24 -7.52
N GLU A 67 5.39 3.22 -7.16
CA GLU A 67 5.12 1.84 -7.57
C GLU A 67 3.81 1.35 -6.95
N ILE A 68 3.64 1.59 -5.65
CA ILE A 68 2.44 1.22 -4.92
C ILE A 68 1.21 1.91 -5.51
N ALA A 69 1.27 3.22 -5.77
CA ALA A 69 0.15 3.96 -6.34
C ALA A 69 -0.26 3.41 -7.70
N ARG A 70 0.70 3.07 -8.57
CA ARG A 70 0.40 2.47 -9.88
C ARG A 70 -0.38 1.17 -9.74
N CYS A 71 0.05 0.31 -8.82
CA CYS A 71 -0.63 -0.95 -8.53
C CYS A 71 -2.05 -0.73 -7.96
N LEU A 72 -2.21 0.21 -7.04
CA LEU A 72 -3.51 0.55 -6.46
C LEU A 72 -4.46 1.20 -7.47
N LEU A 73 -3.97 2.06 -8.37
CA LEU A 73 -4.77 2.66 -9.43
C LEU A 73 -5.26 1.61 -10.43
N GLN A 74 -4.45 0.60 -10.76
CA GLN A 74 -4.93 -0.53 -11.54
C GLN A 74 -6.04 -1.30 -10.81
N LYS A 75 -5.94 -1.43 -9.49
CA LYS A 75 -6.97 -2.09 -8.66
C LYS A 75 -8.24 -1.27 -8.48
N MET A 76 -8.19 0.05 -8.69
CA MET A 76 -9.40 0.89 -8.75
C MET A 76 -10.31 0.56 -9.95
N ALA A 77 -9.79 -0.09 -10.99
CA ALA A 77 -10.55 -0.55 -12.14
C ALA A 77 -11.03 -2.01 -12.01
N ASP A 78 -10.81 -2.65 -10.86
CA ASP A 78 -11.24 -4.04 -10.61
C ASP A 78 -12.77 -4.13 -10.50
N THR A 79 -13.36 -5.21 -11.02
CA THR A 79 -14.83 -5.42 -10.96
C THR A 79 -15.30 -5.81 -9.57
N ASN A 80 -14.40 -6.26 -8.71
CA ASN A 80 -14.71 -6.57 -7.33
C ASN A 80 -14.74 -5.28 -6.48
N GLU A 81 -15.94 -4.84 -6.09
CA GLU A 81 -16.13 -3.63 -5.29
C GLU A 81 -15.33 -3.61 -3.97
N PHE A 82 -15.08 -4.78 -3.35
CA PHE A 82 -14.27 -4.83 -2.13
C PHE A 82 -12.81 -4.49 -2.40
N ILE A 83 -12.26 -4.98 -3.52
CA ILE A 83 -10.89 -4.67 -3.95
C ILE A 83 -10.78 -3.22 -4.36
N GLN A 84 -11.72 -2.74 -5.19
CA GLN A 84 -11.78 -1.34 -5.62
C GLN A 84 -11.85 -0.39 -4.42
N ARG A 85 -12.73 -0.65 -3.45
CA ARG A 85 -12.87 0.18 -2.24
C ARG A 85 -11.60 0.19 -1.40
N ALA A 86 -11.00 -0.98 -1.17
CA ALA A 86 -9.74 -1.07 -0.42
C ALA A 86 -8.60 -0.30 -1.12
N ALA A 87 -8.53 -0.37 -2.45
CA ALA A 87 -7.54 0.34 -3.24
C ALA A 87 -7.70 1.86 -3.12
N GLY A 88 -8.94 2.35 -3.21
CA GLY A 88 -9.25 3.77 -3.05
C GLY A 88 -8.95 4.30 -1.65
N GLN A 89 -9.25 3.51 -0.61
CA GLN A 89 -8.89 3.85 0.78
C GLN A 89 -7.37 3.91 0.97
N SER A 90 -6.63 2.99 0.37
CA SER A 90 -5.16 2.94 0.47
C SER A 90 -4.50 4.09 -0.30
N LEU A 91 -5.02 4.46 -1.48
CA LEU A 91 -4.58 5.63 -2.23
C LEU A 91 -4.85 6.94 -1.47
N ARG A 92 -6.01 7.04 -0.82
CA ARG A 92 -6.31 8.18 0.06
C ARG A 92 -5.29 8.27 1.20
N ALA A 93 -5.03 7.15 1.88
CA ALA A 93 -4.04 7.08 2.95
C ALA A 93 -2.64 7.50 2.47
N MET A 94 -2.25 7.12 1.24
CA MET A 94 -1.02 7.61 0.64
C MET A 94 -1.02 9.14 0.54
N VAL A 95 -2.01 9.73 -0.13
CA VAL A 95 -2.07 11.18 -0.38
C VAL A 95 -2.05 11.99 0.92
N GLU A 96 -2.69 11.47 1.97
CA GLU A 96 -2.77 12.13 3.28
C GLU A 96 -1.46 12.03 4.10
N ASN A 97 -0.56 11.09 3.81
CA ASN A 97 0.58 10.78 4.68
C ASN A 97 1.97 10.88 4.01
N VAL A 98 2.08 10.76 2.69
CA VAL A 98 3.34 11.03 1.97
C VAL A 98 3.54 12.53 1.79
N THR A 99 4.75 12.96 1.40
CA THR A 99 4.98 14.38 1.19
C THR A 99 4.14 14.93 0.03
N LEU A 100 3.64 16.17 0.16
CA LEU A 100 2.82 16.83 -0.87
C LEU A 100 3.48 16.80 -2.25
N ALA A 101 4.77 17.10 -2.31
CA ALA A 101 5.55 17.07 -3.54
C ALA A 101 5.51 15.68 -4.18
N ARG A 102 5.63 14.62 -3.36
CA ARG A 102 5.57 13.25 -3.86
C ARG A 102 4.16 12.86 -4.29
N SER A 103 3.12 13.22 -3.55
CA SER A 103 1.72 13.01 -3.95
C SER A 103 1.42 13.61 -5.32
N LEU A 104 1.87 14.84 -5.56
CA LEU A 104 1.67 15.51 -6.85
C LEU A 104 2.39 14.79 -7.99
N VAL A 105 3.66 14.42 -7.80
CA VAL A 105 4.44 13.69 -8.81
C VAL A 105 3.80 12.34 -9.13
N VAL A 106 3.38 11.61 -8.10
CA VAL A 106 2.79 10.27 -8.27
C VAL A 106 1.46 10.33 -9.01
N LEU A 107 0.57 11.27 -8.65
CA LEU A 107 -0.74 11.41 -9.31
C LEU A 107 -0.59 11.87 -10.77
N THR A 108 0.26 12.86 -11.02
CA THR A 108 0.49 13.38 -12.40
C THR A 108 1.19 12.35 -13.28
N SER A 109 2.16 11.60 -12.76
CA SER A 109 2.86 10.56 -13.52
C SER A 109 1.96 9.35 -13.80
N ALA A 110 0.95 9.11 -12.95
CA ALA A 110 -0.03 8.06 -13.18
C ALA A 110 -1.15 8.46 -14.16
N GLY A 111 -1.13 9.71 -14.66
CA GLY A 111 -2.08 10.19 -15.67
C GLY A 111 -3.44 10.64 -15.11
N VAL A 112 -3.48 11.02 -13.81
CA VAL A 112 -4.62 11.73 -13.20
C VAL A 112 -4.42 13.23 -13.32
#